data_AF-A0A3D1ZLU9-F1
#
_entry.id   AF-A0A3D1ZLU9-F1
#
_cell.length_a   1.000
_cell.length_b   1.000
_cell.length_c   1.000
_cell.angle_alpha   90.00
_cell.angle_beta   90.00
_cell.angle_gamma   90.00
#
_symmetry.space_group_name_H-M   'P 1'
#
loop_
_entity.id
_entity.type
_entity.pdbx_description
1 polymer ?
#
loop_
_entity_poly.entity_id
_entity_poly.type
_entity_poly.pdbx_seq_one_letter_code
_entity_poly.pdbx_strand_id
1 'polypeptide(L)'
;GAAAQQGTQSYNLGRLCGLVGGLPETTAGMAIERQCSSGLMSIATAAKSIICNDYDVAVAGGVESISLTQNKHKNSYRSQSLAAMEVDATAYMPMLET
;
A
#
# COMPACT_ATOMS: atom_id res chain seq x y z
N GLY A 1 -2.87 4.13 3.70
CA GLY A 1 -2.64 3.82 5.13
C GLY A 1 -3.36 2.55 5.51
N ALA A 2 -2.74 1.71 6.32
CA ALA A 2 -3.32 0.47 6.86
C ALA A 2 -2.69 0.22 8.23
N ALA A 3 -3.52 -0.11 9.24
CA ALA A 3 -3.06 -0.32 10.61
C ALA A 3 -2.43 -1.70 10.80
N ALA A 4 -2.95 -2.73 10.12
CA ALA A 4 -2.45 -4.10 10.21
C ALA A 4 -1.94 -4.60 8.85
N GLN A 5 -0.65 -4.43 8.56
CA GLN A 5 -0.06 -4.89 7.30
C GLN A 5 0.14 -6.42 7.28
N GLN A 6 -0.92 -7.15 6.93
CA GLN A 6 -0.93 -8.62 6.83
C GLN A 6 -1.66 -9.08 5.57
N GLY A 7 -1.42 -10.31 5.11
CA GLY A 7 -2.05 -10.82 3.90
C GLY A 7 -1.82 -9.91 2.68
N THR A 8 -2.85 -9.74 1.85
CA THR A 8 -2.80 -8.92 0.63
C THR A 8 -2.62 -7.42 0.85
N GLN A 9 -2.78 -6.94 2.09
CA GLN A 9 -2.53 -5.54 2.46
C GLN A 9 -1.14 -5.30 3.06
N SER A 10 -0.22 -6.27 2.90
CA SER A 10 1.21 -6.13 3.22
C SER A 10 2.04 -5.76 1.98
N TYR A 11 3.37 -5.87 2.05
CA TYR A 11 4.31 -5.63 0.93
C TYR A 11 4.13 -4.28 0.22
N ASN A 12 3.95 -3.20 0.99
CA ASN A 12 3.71 -1.85 0.50
C ASN A 12 2.43 -1.72 -0.34
N LEU A 13 1.29 -1.76 0.37
CA LEU A 13 -0.04 -1.62 -0.23
C LEU A 13 -0.22 -0.36 -1.08
N GLY A 14 0.42 0.75 -0.73
CA GLY A 14 0.32 1.98 -1.53
C GLY A 14 0.86 1.79 -2.95
N ARG A 15 2.00 1.10 -3.08
CA ARG A 15 2.58 0.76 -4.38
C ARG A 15 1.72 -0.26 -5.13
N LEU A 16 1.30 -1.34 -4.47
CA LEU A 16 0.52 -2.39 -5.10
C LEU A 16 -0.85 -1.88 -5.60
N CYS A 17 -1.52 -1.04 -4.82
CA CYS A 17 -2.78 -0.42 -5.25
C CYS A 17 -2.60 0.53 -6.43
N GLY A 18 -1.53 1.34 -6.44
CA GLY A 18 -1.25 2.23 -7.57
C GLY A 18 -1.02 1.45 -8.86
N LEU A 19 -0.20 0.39 -8.79
CA LEU A 19 0.07 -0.50 -9.92
C LEU A 19 -1.22 -1.17 -10.45
N VAL A 20 -1.99 -1.83 -9.58
CA VAL A 20 -3.25 -2.50 -9.98
C VAL A 20 -4.31 -1.49 -10.45
N GLY A 21 -4.27 -0.26 -9.93
CA GLY A 21 -5.12 0.86 -10.35
C GLY A 21 -4.74 1.45 -11.71
N GLY A 22 -3.70 0.94 -12.37
CA GLY A 22 -3.26 1.39 -13.69
C GLY A 22 -2.37 2.63 -13.67
N LEU A 23 -1.79 3.00 -12.53
CA LEU A 23 -0.80 4.08 -12.49
C LEU A 23 0.52 3.61 -13.12
N PRO A 24 1.28 4.50 -13.79
CA PRO A 24 2.57 4.17 -14.37
C PRO A 24 3.55 3.59 -13.35
N GLU A 25 4.44 2.71 -13.79
CA GLU A 25 5.46 2.08 -12.94
C GLU A 25 6.38 3.10 -12.25
N THR A 26 6.57 4.26 -12.87
CA THR A 26 7.34 5.39 -12.34
C THR A 26 6.64 6.11 -11.18
N THR A 27 5.37 5.83 -10.92
CA THR A 27 4.60 6.42 -9.81
C THR A 27 5.04 5.83 -8.48
N ALA A 28 5.65 6.65 -7.62
CA ALA A 28 6.04 6.23 -6.29
C ALA A 28 4.81 5.84 -5.44
N GLY A 29 4.99 4.88 -4.55
CA GLY A 29 3.95 4.42 -3.64
C GLY A 29 4.53 3.97 -2.30
N MET A 30 3.86 4.30 -1.20
CA MET A 30 4.24 3.90 0.14
C MET A 30 3.03 3.55 1.00
N ALA A 31 3.23 2.70 2.00
CA ALA A 31 2.23 2.40 3.01
C ALA A 31 2.59 3.11 4.32
N ILE A 32 1.64 3.86 4.88
CA ILE A 32 1.77 4.53 6.18
C ILE A 32 0.98 3.74 7.23
N GLU A 33 1.65 3.49 8.35
CA GLU A 33 1.09 2.89 9.56
C GLU A 33 1.19 3.92 10.70
N ARG A 34 0.03 4.31 11.22
CA ARG A 34 -0.14 5.14 12.42
C ARG A 34 -1.41 4.71 13.15
N GLN A 35 -1.57 3.40 13.31
CA GLN A 35 -2.69 2.69 13.89
C GLN A 35 -4.02 3.16 13.27
N CYS A 36 -5.05 3.39 14.07
CA CYS A 36 -6.35 3.90 13.62
C CYS A 36 -6.27 5.20 12.80
N SER A 37 -5.20 5.99 12.97
CA SER A 37 -5.00 7.24 12.23
C SER A 37 -4.28 7.08 10.89
N SER A 38 -3.91 5.87 10.48
CA SER A 38 -3.12 5.60 9.26
C SER A 38 -3.69 6.23 7.98
N GLY A 39 -5.02 6.21 7.82
CA GLY A 39 -5.70 6.82 6.67
C GLY A 39 -5.54 8.34 6.69
N LEU A 40 -5.91 8.99 7.79
CA LEU A 40 -5.79 10.43 7.96
C LEU A 40 -4.33 10.90 7.88
N MET A 41 -3.39 10.14 8.46
CA MET A 41 -1.97 10.45 8.41
C MET A 41 -1.46 10.43 6.97
N SER A 42 -1.89 9.49 6.14
CA SER A 42 -1.50 9.47 4.73
C SER A 42 -1.99 10.71 3.97
N ILE A 43 -3.21 11.16 4.25
CA ILE A 43 -3.78 12.38 3.67
C ILE A 43 -3.01 13.61 4.15
N ALA A 44 -2.72 13.70 5.46
CA ALA A 44 -1.96 14.80 6.04
C ALA A 44 -0.54 14.88 5.47
N THR A 45 0.13 13.74 5.28
CA THR A 45 1.45 13.68 4.63
C THR A 45 1.39 14.17 3.19
N ALA A 46 0.44 13.68 2.38
CA ALA A 46 0.29 14.12 0.99
C ALA A 46 -0.01 15.62 0.89
N ALA A 47 -0.94 16.13 1.71
CA ALA A 47 -1.27 17.55 1.76
C ALA A 47 -0.07 18.40 2.16
N LYS A 48 0.69 17.98 3.18
CA LYS A 48 1.91 18.67 3.61
C LYS A 48 2.94 18.73 2.46
N SER A 49 3.20 17.61 1.79
CA SER A 49 4.17 17.57 0.69
C SER A 49 3.75 18.45 -0.48
N ILE A 50 2.46 18.53 -0.81
CA ILE A 50 1.97 19.48 -1.83
C ILE A 50 2.18 20.93 -1.37
N ILE A 51 1.84 21.27 -0.11
CA ILE A 51 2.05 22.62 0.45
C ILE A 51 3.54 23.02 0.44
N CYS A 52 4.43 22.05 0.67
CA CYS A 52 5.87 22.26 0.62
C CYS A 52 6.46 22.27 -0.81
N ASN A 53 5.63 22.09 -1.84
CA ASN A 53 6.04 21.93 -3.25
C ASN A 53 6.97 20.73 -3.48
N ASP A 54 6.88 19.69 -2.64
CA ASP A 54 7.59 18.43 -2.85
C ASP A 54 6.87 17.57 -3.92
N TYR A 55 5.53 17.63 -3.97
CA TYR A 55 4.70 16.90 -4.93
C TYR A 55 3.76 17.86 -5.67
N ASP A 56 3.63 17.68 -6.99
CA ASP A 56 2.61 18.38 -7.78
C ASP A 56 1.22 17.76 -7.58
N VAL A 57 1.16 16.43 -7.56
CA VAL A 57 -0.07 15.64 -7.44
C VAL A 57 0.20 14.43 -6.57
N ALA A 58 -0.72 14.12 -5.65
CA ALA A 58 -0.66 12.93 -4.82
C ALA A 58 -2.05 12.32 -4.61
N VAL A 59 -2.10 11.00 -4.50
CA VAL A 59 -3.29 10.24 -4.07
C VAL A 59 -3.00 9.67 -2.69
N ALA A 60 -3.92 9.89 -1.74
CA ALA A 60 -3.79 9.41 -0.37
C ALA A 60 -5.12 8.88 0.16
N GLY A 61 -5.05 7.95 1.10
CA GLY A 61 -6.22 7.27 1.64
C GLY A 61 -5.82 6.03 2.44
N GLY A 62 -6.78 5.20 2.81
CA GLY A 62 -6.51 3.97 3.54
C GLY A 62 -7.55 2.89 3.28
N VAL A 63 -7.14 1.65 3.50
CA VAL A 63 -7.99 0.47 3.39
C VAL A 63 -7.56 -0.53 4.45
N GLU A 64 -8.55 -1.25 4.98
CA GLU A 64 -8.34 -2.25 6.02
C GLU A 64 -9.32 -3.41 5.80
N SER A 65 -8.80 -4.63 5.70
CA SER A 65 -9.59 -5.86 5.69
C SER A 65 -9.57 -6.48 7.08
N ILE A 66 -10.38 -5.90 7.98
CA ILE A 66 -10.39 -6.28 9.41
C ILE A 66 -10.66 -7.77 9.60
N SER A 67 -11.60 -8.33 8.83
CA SER A 67 -11.95 -9.76 8.88
C SER A 67 -10.80 -10.68 8.54
N LEU A 68 -9.84 -10.21 7.72
CA LEU A 68 -8.68 -11.00 7.29
C LEU A 68 -7.43 -10.72 8.12
N THR A 69 -7.33 -9.61 8.85
CA THR A 69 -6.09 -9.21 9.54
C THR A 69 -6.15 -9.19 11.06
N GLN A 70 -7.35 -9.08 11.65
CA GLN A 70 -7.56 -9.08 13.10
C GLN A 70 -8.31 -10.33 13.56
N ASN A 71 -7.72 -11.49 13.30
CA ASN A 71 -8.23 -12.78 13.76
C ASN A 71 -7.24 -13.45 14.73
N LYS A 72 -7.52 -14.70 15.15
CA LYS A 72 -6.69 -15.45 16.12
C LYS A 72 -5.24 -15.66 15.64
N HIS A 73 -4.98 -15.63 14.34
CA HIS A 73 -3.69 -15.91 13.74
C HIS A 73 -3.25 -14.80 12.78
N LYS A 74 -1.94 -14.59 12.65
CA LYS A 74 -1.42 -13.67 11.62
C LYS A 74 -1.76 -14.23 10.24
N ASN A 75 -2.34 -13.41 9.38
CA ASN A 75 -2.72 -13.86 8.06
C ASN A 75 -1.50 -13.93 7.12
N SER A 76 -1.05 -15.16 6.86
CA SER A 76 -0.08 -15.50 5.80
C SER A 76 -0.72 -16.17 4.60
N TYR A 77 -2.02 -16.47 4.66
CA TYR A 77 -2.73 -17.14 3.58
C TYR A 77 -3.03 -16.14 2.45
N ARG A 78 -2.65 -16.51 1.22
CA ARG A 78 -2.79 -15.65 0.02
C ARG A 78 -2.24 -14.24 0.25
N SER A 79 -1.03 -14.14 0.82
CA SER A 79 -0.39 -12.85 1.11
C SER A 79 0.00 -12.07 -0.14
N GLN A 80 0.15 -12.73 -1.27
CA GLN A 80 0.38 -12.11 -2.57
C GLN A 80 -0.95 -11.97 -3.33
N SER A 81 -1.20 -10.77 -3.84
CA SER A 81 -2.40 -10.44 -4.61
C SER A 81 -2.28 -10.98 -6.03
N LEU A 82 -3.23 -11.83 -6.43
CA LEU A 82 -3.31 -12.32 -7.82
C LEU A 82 -3.47 -11.15 -8.80
N ALA A 83 -4.28 -10.15 -8.46
CA ALA A 83 -4.47 -8.97 -9.30
C ALA A 83 -3.17 -8.17 -9.49
N ALA A 84 -2.29 -8.13 -8.49
CA ALA A 84 -0.98 -7.49 -8.65
C ALA A 84 -0.06 -8.31 -9.54
N MET A 85 -0.04 -9.63 -9.38
CA MET A 85 0.76 -10.54 -10.20
C MET A 85 0.29 -10.62 -11.67
N GLU A 86 -1.00 -10.44 -11.92
CA GLU A 86 -1.57 -10.37 -13.27
C GLU A 86 -1.13 -9.10 -14.01
N VAL A 87 -0.97 -7.98 -13.28
CA VAL A 87 -0.48 -6.71 -13.85
C VAL A 87 1.03 -6.70 -13.98
N ASP A 88 1.75 -7.24 -12.99
CA ASP A 88 3.20 -7.32 -12.96
C ASP A 88 3.66 -8.60 -12.23
N ALA A 89 4.22 -9.53 -12.99
CA ALA A 89 4.72 -10.79 -12.46
C ALA A 89 5.87 -10.61 -11.44
N THR A 90 6.54 -9.45 -11.45
CA THR A 90 7.65 -9.09 -10.55
C THR A 90 7.23 -8.28 -9.34
N ALA A 91 5.92 -8.01 -9.14
CA ALA A 91 5.40 -7.15 -8.07
C ALA A 91 5.83 -7.56 -6.64
N TYR A 92 6.21 -8.83 -6.45
CA TYR A 92 6.68 -9.38 -5.18
C TYR A 92 8.12 -9.92 -5.24
N MET A 93 8.87 -9.59 -6.29
CA MET A 93 10.24 -10.02 -6.47
C MET A 93 11.11 -9.49 -5.32
N PRO A 94 11.86 -10.37 -4.62
CA PRO A 94 12.79 -9.93 -3.59
C PRO A 94 13.86 -9.01 -4.17
N MET A 95 14.36 -8.07 -3.36
CA MET A 95 15.44 -7.16 -3.78
C MET A 95 16.75 -7.88 -4.18
N LEU A 96 16.92 -9.14 -3.80
CA LEU A 96 18.10 -9.93 -4.21
C LEU A 96 17.99 -10.45 -5.65
N GLU A 97 16.82 -10.35 -6.26
CA GLU A 97 16.49 -10.89 -7.58
C GLU A 97 16.19 -9.79 -8.62
N THR A 98 16.28 -8.51 -8.22
CA THR A 98 16.18 -7.32 -9.09
C THR A 98 17.49 -7.03 -9.81
#